data_AF-A0A2M7QW40-F1
#
_entry.id   AF-A0A2M7QW40-F1
#
_cell.length_a   1.000
_cell.length_b   1.000
_cell.length_c   1.000
_cell.angle_alpha   90.00
_cell.angle_beta   90.00
_cell.angle_gamma   90.00
#
_symmetry.space_group_name_H-M   'P 1'
#
loop_
_entity.id
_entity.type
_entity.pdbx_description
1 polymer ?
#
loop_
_entity_poly.entity_id
_entity_poly.type
_entity_poly.pdbx_seq_one_letter_code
_entity_poly.pdbx_strand_id
1 'polypeptide(L)'
;MKSIKTSKPVTCHLWTKTPLSIEDFDTFKCINNFFDDEHHSRSLLQCTECGQFYLSEYYETIDWVNGNDPQYDTYIPIEPSAATIEALNQLDVLELLSVTPRLQKDWSANGDRIRWIGKDDLPENVHGEELISKASALAHRWHQGATRKADGSPYIEHLKAVADLLVTNGFSDETIAAGFCHDLLEDTECPESEIRQECGKVVLNIVKTVTNDDSLPWKEKKLKYIASVRAGSDDAKAVCVVDKIHNQLSLQKAYREQGSAIWQHFNQGKKDKLWFEQSVLKMLQETWDHPLLEKYAELVERMEKLEG
;
A
#
# COMPACT_ATOMS: atom_id res chain seq x y z
N MET A 1 -20.44 -4.26 -16.29
CA MET A 1 -20.76 -5.64 -15.84
C MET A 1 -21.93 -5.58 -14.86
N LYS A 2 -22.86 -6.54 -14.89
CA LYS A 2 -23.86 -6.68 -13.82
C LYS A 2 -23.09 -6.98 -12.53
N SER A 3 -23.30 -6.21 -11.47
CA SER A 3 -22.71 -6.49 -10.16
C SER A 3 -23.29 -7.83 -9.68
N ILE A 4 -22.47 -8.88 -9.66
CA ILE A 4 -22.85 -10.18 -9.11
C ILE A 4 -22.72 -10.08 -7.60
N LYS A 5 -23.85 -10.27 -6.90
CA LYS A 5 -23.86 -10.27 -5.44
C LYS A 5 -23.30 -11.59 -4.92
N THR A 6 -22.16 -11.52 -4.26
CA THR A 6 -21.57 -12.56 -3.41
C THR A 6 -21.77 -12.19 -1.94
N SER A 7 -21.63 -13.16 -1.03
CA SER A 7 -21.70 -12.92 0.42
C SER A 7 -20.41 -13.35 1.10
N LYS A 8 -20.09 -12.71 2.22
CA LYS A 8 -18.93 -13.08 3.05
C LYS A 8 -19.26 -14.36 3.82
N PRO A 9 -18.48 -15.44 3.66
CA PRO A 9 -18.71 -16.71 4.33
C PRO A 9 -18.19 -16.68 5.77
N VAL A 10 -18.69 -15.74 6.58
CA VAL A 10 -18.14 -15.39 7.90
C VAL A 10 -18.12 -16.54 8.91
N THR A 11 -18.91 -17.59 8.66
CA THR A 11 -18.99 -18.80 9.48
C THR A 11 -18.11 -19.95 8.97
N CYS A 12 -17.51 -19.84 7.78
CA CYS A 12 -16.68 -20.90 7.20
C CYS A 12 -15.28 -20.90 7.83
N HIS A 13 -14.71 -22.08 8.09
CA HIS A 13 -13.35 -22.23 8.62
C HIS A 13 -12.30 -21.62 7.68
N LEU A 14 -12.50 -21.71 6.36
CA LEU A 14 -11.65 -21.06 5.37
C LEU A 14 -11.60 -19.54 5.57
N TRP A 15 -12.71 -18.94 6.00
CA TRP A 15 -12.79 -17.51 6.30
C TRP A 15 -12.24 -17.17 7.69
N THR A 16 -12.43 -18.00 8.70
CA THR A 16 -12.02 -17.63 10.06
C THR A 16 -10.56 -17.96 10.37
N LYS A 17 -9.96 -18.92 9.65
CA LYS A 17 -8.57 -19.36 9.84
C LYS A 17 -7.59 -18.48 9.05
N THR A 18 -6.49 -18.08 9.71
CA THR A 18 -5.33 -17.40 9.10
C THR A 18 -4.06 -17.81 9.88
N PRO A 19 -3.00 -18.35 9.23
CA PRO A 19 -2.89 -18.70 7.81
C PRO A 19 -3.68 -19.97 7.45
N LEU A 20 -4.03 -20.12 6.17
CA LEU A 20 -4.59 -21.35 5.60
C LEU A 20 -3.45 -22.27 5.12
N SER A 21 -3.72 -23.58 5.14
CA SER A 21 -2.87 -24.61 4.53
C SER A 21 -3.64 -25.37 3.45
N ILE A 22 -2.95 -26.25 2.70
CA ILE A 22 -3.57 -27.00 1.59
C ILE A 22 -4.64 -27.95 2.12
N GLU A 23 -4.41 -28.55 3.30
CA GLU A 23 -5.31 -29.50 3.94
C GLU A 23 -6.67 -28.87 4.32
N ASP A 24 -6.76 -27.54 4.44
CA ASP A 24 -8.02 -26.86 4.74
C ASP A 24 -9.06 -27.01 3.61
N PHE A 25 -8.60 -27.30 2.38
CA PHE A 25 -9.43 -27.47 1.19
C PHE A 25 -10.01 -28.88 1.06
N ASP A 26 -9.56 -29.86 1.85
CA ASP A 26 -10.10 -31.23 1.88
C ASP A 26 -11.53 -31.31 2.43
N THR A 27 -12.05 -30.16 2.87
CA THR A 27 -13.40 -29.99 3.41
C THR A 27 -14.46 -29.73 2.34
N PHE A 28 -14.14 -29.82 1.05
CA PHE A 28 -15.12 -29.61 -0.02
C PHE A 28 -15.77 -30.89 -0.52
N LYS A 29 -17.09 -30.83 -0.71
CA LYS A 29 -17.86 -31.79 -1.50
C LYS A 29 -18.29 -31.12 -2.81
N CYS A 30 -17.97 -31.73 -3.95
CA CYS A 30 -18.52 -31.29 -5.22
C CYS A 30 -20.01 -31.61 -5.32
N ILE A 31 -20.81 -30.59 -5.62
CA ILE A 31 -22.27 -30.67 -5.79
C ILE A 31 -22.64 -30.74 -7.27
N ASN A 32 -21.93 -30.00 -8.12
CA ASN A 32 -22.14 -30.00 -9.56
C ASN A 32 -20.85 -29.67 -10.30
N ASN A 33 -20.57 -30.34 -11.42
CA ASN A 33 -19.52 -29.95 -12.35
C ASN A 33 -20.17 -29.27 -13.56
N PHE A 34 -19.72 -28.07 -13.92
CA PHE A 34 -20.20 -27.36 -15.10
C PHE A 34 -19.42 -27.77 -16.34
N PHE A 35 -18.09 -27.87 -16.20
CA PHE A 35 -17.18 -28.46 -17.16
C PHE A 35 -15.90 -28.89 -16.42
N ASP A 36 -15.18 -29.85 -16.99
CA ASP A 36 -14.02 -30.49 -16.37
C ASP A 36 -13.09 -31.01 -17.47
N ASP A 37 -12.21 -30.13 -17.95
CA ASP A 37 -11.12 -30.47 -18.86
C ASP A 37 -9.81 -30.58 -18.06
N GLU A 38 -8.82 -31.30 -18.58
CA GLU A 38 -7.55 -31.60 -17.89
C GLU A 38 -6.82 -30.34 -17.36
N HIS A 39 -7.05 -29.17 -17.98
CA HIS A 39 -6.37 -27.91 -17.67
C HIS A 39 -7.32 -26.77 -17.30
N HIS A 40 -8.63 -26.99 -17.29
CA HIS A 40 -9.62 -25.98 -16.94
C HIS A 40 -10.91 -26.65 -16.47
N SER A 41 -11.30 -26.41 -15.23
CA SER A 41 -12.54 -26.95 -14.68
C SER A 41 -13.29 -25.92 -13.87
N ARG A 42 -14.61 -26.09 -13.81
CA ARG A 42 -15.49 -25.25 -13.01
C ARG A 42 -16.57 -26.09 -12.34
N SER A 43 -16.70 -25.91 -11.04
CA SER A 43 -17.58 -26.72 -10.20
C SER A 43 -18.28 -25.89 -9.13
N LEU A 44 -19.44 -26.36 -8.70
CA LEU A 44 -20.10 -25.91 -7.48
C LEU A 44 -19.69 -26.82 -6.33
N LEU A 45 -19.02 -26.25 -5.34
CA LEU A 45 -18.57 -26.94 -4.14
C LEU A 45 -19.43 -26.54 -2.94
N GLN A 46 -19.51 -27.43 -1.96
CA GLN A 46 -20.08 -27.16 -0.65
C GLN A 46 -19.07 -27.57 0.42
N CYS A 47 -18.77 -26.65 1.34
CA CYS A 47 -17.97 -26.95 2.52
C CYS A 47 -18.73 -27.94 3.42
N THR A 48 -18.12 -29.07 3.75
CA THR A 48 -18.71 -30.16 4.55
C THR A 48 -18.81 -29.81 6.03
N GLU A 49 -18.03 -28.84 6.52
CA GLU A 49 -18.05 -28.42 7.92
C GLU A 49 -19.17 -27.39 8.22
N CYS A 50 -19.35 -26.40 7.36
CA CYS A 50 -20.27 -25.28 7.61
C CYS A 50 -21.44 -25.18 6.60
N GLY A 51 -21.40 -25.94 5.50
CA GLY A 51 -22.43 -25.93 4.46
C GLY A 51 -22.35 -24.78 3.45
N GLN A 52 -21.39 -23.86 3.58
CA GLN A 52 -21.17 -22.74 2.66
C GLN A 52 -20.88 -23.24 1.23
N PHE A 53 -21.53 -22.62 0.24
CA PHE A 53 -21.30 -22.93 -1.17
C PHE A 53 -20.23 -22.03 -1.79
N TYR A 54 -19.48 -22.61 -2.72
CA TYR A 54 -18.45 -21.94 -3.48
C TYR A 54 -18.57 -22.29 -4.96
N LEU A 55 -18.49 -21.31 -5.83
CA LEU A 55 -18.09 -21.57 -7.21
C LEU A 55 -16.56 -21.73 -7.22
N SER A 56 -16.09 -22.85 -7.73
CA SER A 56 -14.67 -23.14 -7.90
C SER A 56 -14.31 -23.10 -9.37
N GLU A 57 -13.19 -22.46 -9.69
CA GLU A 57 -12.57 -22.52 -11.01
C GLU A 57 -11.08 -22.84 -10.87
N TYR A 58 -10.66 -23.89 -11.57
CA TYR A 58 -9.26 -24.29 -11.71
C TYR A 58 -8.81 -24.04 -13.14
N TYR A 59 -7.63 -23.44 -13.36
CA TYR A 59 -6.99 -23.47 -14.68
C TYR A 59 -5.47 -23.59 -14.58
N GLU A 60 -4.86 -24.12 -15.64
CA GLU A 60 -3.41 -24.29 -15.79
C GLU A 60 -2.93 -23.64 -17.08
N THR A 61 -1.79 -22.94 -17.01
CA THR A 61 -1.16 -22.37 -18.21
C THR A 61 -0.12 -23.33 -18.77
N ILE A 62 -0.48 -24.09 -19.80
CA ILE A 62 0.39 -25.09 -20.42
C ILE A 62 1.47 -24.40 -21.28
N ASP A 63 2.74 -24.46 -20.88
CA ASP A 63 3.86 -23.97 -21.70
C ASP A 63 4.74 -25.10 -22.27
N TRP A 64 4.49 -26.36 -21.88
CA TRP A 64 5.20 -27.58 -22.29
C TRP A 64 6.71 -27.58 -22.01
N VAL A 65 7.22 -26.68 -21.16
CA VAL A 65 8.64 -26.58 -20.80
C VAL A 65 8.84 -26.95 -19.33
N ASN A 66 9.36 -28.17 -19.09
CA ASN A 66 9.76 -28.71 -17.78
C ASN A 66 8.65 -29.17 -16.81
N GLY A 67 7.37 -29.13 -17.19
CA GLY A 67 6.28 -29.83 -16.48
C GLY A 67 5.89 -29.27 -15.10
N ASN A 68 6.30 -28.04 -14.78
CA ASN A 68 5.86 -27.29 -13.60
C ASN A 68 5.03 -26.07 -14.05
N ASP A 69 3.92 -26.33 -14.74
CA ASP A 69 3.03 -25.32 -15.26
C ASP A 69 2.26 -24.61 -14.11
N PRO A 70 2.20 -23.27 -14.06
CA PRO A 70 1.44 -22.57 -13.03
C PRO A 70 -0.04 -22.97 -13.00
N GLN A 71 -0.54 -23.26 -11.82
CA GLN A 71 -1.93 -23.65 -11.58
C GLN A 71 -2.63 -22.64 -10.69
N TYR A 72 -3.91 -22.39 -10.95
CA TYR A 72 -4.68 -21.36 -10.28
C TYR A 72 -6.05 -21.92 -9.89
N ASP A 73 -6.35 -21.91 -8.60
CA ASP A 73 -7.65 -22.24 -8.06
C ASP A 73 -8.32 -20.98 -7.47
N THR A 74 -9.54 -20.71 -7.92
CA THR A 74 -10.36 -19.59 -7.45
C THR A 74 -11.64 -20.11 -6.81
N TYR A 75 -11.94 -19.69 -5.59
CA TYR A 75 -13.14 -20.07 -4.84
C TYR A 75 -13.95 -18.83 -4.48
N ILE A 76 -15.13 -18.68 -5.08
CA ILE A 76 -16.03 -17.54 -4.84
C ILE A 76 -17.19 -18.02 -3.95
N PRO A 77 -17.34 -17.49 -2.73
CA PRO A 77 -18.47 -17.81 -1.85
C PRO A 77 -19.77 -17.28 -2.44
N ILE A 78 -20.78 -18.14 -2.49
CA ILE A 78 -22.09 -17.80 -3.06
C ILE A 78 -23.22 -18.29 -2.17
N GLU A 79 -24.35 -17.58 -2.24
CA GLU A 79 -25.64 -18.18 -1.92
C GLU A 79 -26.12 -18.95 -3.16
N PRO A 80 -26.43 -20.26 -3.06
CA PRO A 80 -26.69 -21.11 -4.20
C PRO A 80 -28.11 -20.86 -4.77
N SER A 81 -28.27 -19.78 -5.52
CA SER A 81 -29.46 -19.54 -6.34
C SER A 81 -29.17 -19.85 -7.80
N ALA A 82 -30.17 -20.36 -8.53
CA ALA A 82 -30.03 -20.63 -9.97
C ALA A 82 -29.54 -19.39 -10.74
N ALA A 83 -30.02 -18.20 -10.37
CA ALA A 83 -29.63 -16.94 -10.99
C ALA A 83 -28.17 -16.56 -10.72
N THR A 84 -27.68 -16.74 -9.48
CA THR A 84 -26.28 -16.47 -9.11
C THR A 84 -25.34 -17.42 -9.83
N ILE A 85 -25.69 -18.72 -9.84
CA ILE A 85 -24.91 -19.77 -10.49
C ILE A 85 -24.84 -19.52 -12.00
N GLU A 86 -25.97 -19.26 -12.64
CA GLU A 86 -26.02 -18.95 -14.08
C GLU A 86 -25.20 -17.71 -14.41
N ALA A 87 -25.35 -16.61 -13.65
CA ALA A 87 -24.62 -15.37 -13.89
C ALA A 87 -23.10 -15.55 -13.79
N LEU A 88 -22.62 -16.29 -12.78
CA LEU A 88 -21.19 -16.57 -12.61
C LEU A 88 -20.67 -17.53 -13.67
N ASN A 89 -21.46 -18.52 -14.06
CA ASN A 89 -21.02 -19.52 -15.05
C ASN A 89 -20.87 -18.94 -16.47
N GLN A 90 -21.44 -17.76 -16.74
CA GLN A 90 -21.27 -17.04 -18.00
C GLN A 90 -20.02 -16.15 -18.03
N LEU A 91 -19.35 -15.94 -16.89
CA LEU A 91 -18.15 -15.13 -16.83
C LEU A 91 -16.92 -15.90 -17.31
N ASP A 92 -16.00 -15.18 -17.97
CA ASP A 92 -14.66 -15.69 -18.24
C ASP A 92 -13.76 -15.66 -16.99
N VAL A 93 -12.57 -16.25 -17.11
CA VAL A 93 -11.60 -16.36 -16.00
C VAL A 93 -11.21 -14.98 -15.45
N LEU A 94 -10.96 -13.98 -16.32
CA LEU A 94 -10.54 -12.65 -15.90
C LEU A 94 -11.68 -11.89 -15.20
N GLU A 95 -12.90 -12.08 -15.68
CA GLU A 95 -14.11 -11.54 -15.06
C GLU A 95 -14.36 -12.15 -13.69
N LEU A 96 -14.14 -13.46 -13.50
CA LEU A 96 -14.25 -14.12 -12.18
C LEU A 96 -13.16 -13.68 -11.21
N LEU A 97 -11.93 -13.46 -11.70
CA LEU A 97 -10.86 -12.84 -10.91
C LEU A 97 -11.17 -11.39 -10.50
N SER A 98 -12.23 -10.78 -11.01
CA SER A 98 -12.71 -9.47 -10.56
C SER A 98 -13.80 -9.56 -9.49
N VAL A 99 -14.28 -10.77 -9.15
CA VAL A 99 -15.30 -10.98 -8.12
C VAL A 99 -14.65 -11.00 -6.73
N THR A 100 -15.23 -10.26 -5.79
CA THR A 100 -14.85 -10.25 -4.37
C THR A 100 -16.08 -10.49 -3.48
N PRO A 101 -15.93 -11.04 -2.26
CA PRO A 101 -14.70 -11.68 -1.80
C PRO A 101 -14.44 -12.99 -2.57
N ARG A 102 -13.19 -13.41 -2.65
CA ARG A 102 -12.80 -14.74 -3.18
C ARG A 102 -11.56 -15.26 -2.49
N LEU A 103 -11.42 -16.57 -2.43
CA LEU A 103 -10.21 -17.26 -1.97
C LEU A 103 -9.42 -17.70 -3.19
N GLN A 104 -8.15 -17.30 -3.24
CA GLN A 104 -7.22 -17.59 -4.33
C GLN A 104 -6.12 -18.52 -3.83
N LYS A 105 -5.90 -19.62 -4.54
CA LYS A 105 -4.77 -20.53 -4.34
C LYS A 105 -3.98 -20.58 -5.65
N ASP A 106 -2.79 -19.99 -5.64
CA ASP A 106 -1.88 -19.97 -6.79
C ASP A 106 -0.72 -20.92 -6.52
N TRP A 107 -0.45 -21.82 -7.47
CA TRP A 107 0.70 -22.70 -7.47
C TRP A 107 1.72 -22.27 -8.52
N SER A 108 2.99 -22.22 -8.13
CA SER A 108 4.09 -21.86 -9.02
C SER A 108 5.40 -22.50 -8.56
N ALA A 109 6.43 -22.46 -9.40
CA ALA A 109 7.79 -22.90 -9.05
C ALA A 109 8.37 -22.26 -7.78
N ASN A 110 7.81 -21.12 -7.33
CA ASN A 110 8.23 -20.40 -6.12
C ASN A 110 7.39 -20.74 -4.87
N GLY A 111 6.55 -21.78 -4.94
CA GLY A 111 5.69 -22.25 -3.86
C GLY A 111 4.28 -21.69 -3.88
N ASP A 112 3.44 -22.28 -3.02
CA ASP A 112 2.00 -22.08 -2.97
C ASP A 112 1.63 -20.77 -2.28
N ARG A 113 0.68 -20.03 -2.86
CA ARG A 113 0.15 -18.79 -2.30
C ARG A 113 -1.35 -18.90 -2.11
N ILE A 114 -1.77 -19.14 -0.88
CA ILE A 114 -3.18 -19.16 -0.48
C ILE A 114 -3.52 -17.81 0.19
N ARG A 115 -4.47 -17.07 -0.38
CA ARG A 115 -4.92 -15.79 0.17
C ARG A 115 -6.38 -15.53 -0.17
N TRP A 116 -7.08 -14.92 0.76
CA TRP A 116 -8.33 -14.27 0.42
C TRP A 116 -8.10 -12.90 -0.20
N ILE A 117 -8.89 -12.59 -1.20
CA ILE A 117 -9.02 -11.27 -1.82
C ILE A 117 -10.40 -10.76 -1.40
N GLY A 118 -10.44 -9.66 -0.65
CA GLY A 118 -11.67 -9.12 -0.03
C GLY A 118 -12.09 -9.75 1.31
N LYS A 119 -11.20 -10.43 2.05
CA LYS A 119 -11.50 -11.04 3.38
C LYS A 119 -11.43 -10.07 4.55
N ASP A 120 -10.30 -9.40 4.65
CA ASP A 120 -10.10 -8.38 5.66
C ASP A 120 -10.73 -7.12 5.11
N ASP A 121 -12.05 -6.97 5.30
CA ASP A 121 -12.62 -5.64 5.19
C ASP A 121 -11.92 -4.76 6.23
N LEU A 122 -11.03 -3.93 5.75
CA LEU A 122 -11.44 -2.53 5.79
C LEU A 122 -12.46 -2.36 4.70
N PRO A 123 -13.54 -1.61 4.95
CA PRO A 123 -14.63 -1.48 4.00
C PRO A 123 -14.04 -1.15 2.63
N GLU A 124 -14.41 -1.92 1.60
CA GLU A 124 -14.16 -1.63 0.17
C GLU A 124 -14.78 -0.29 -0.30
N ASN A 125 -15.05 0.65 0.61
CA ASN A 125 -15.64 1.95 0.35
C ASN A 125 -14.84 3.11 0.97
N VAL A 126 -13.60 2.89 1.41
CA VAL A 126 -12.71 4.02 1.69
C VAL A 126 -11.83 4.25 0.47
N HIS A 127 -12.45 4.78 -0.58
CA HIS A 127 -11.80 5.19 -1.81
C HIS A 127 -12.12 6.66 -2.06
N GLY A 128 -11.25 7.40 -2.76
CA GLY A 128 -11.44 8.83 -2.94
C GLY A 128 -11.36 9.60 -1.62
N GLU A 129 -12.25 10.57 -1.49
CA GLU A 129 -12.28 11.54 -0.39
C GLU A 129 -12.40 10.91 1.00
N GLU A 130 -13.02 9.72 1.15
CA GLU A 130 -13.17 9.06 2.46
C GLU A 130 -11.80 8.59 3.00
N LEU A 131 -10.90 8.13 2.13
CA LEU A 131 -9.57 7.60 2.55
C LEU A 131 -8.68 8.71 3.02
N ILE A 132 -8.66 9.76 2.20
CA ILE A 132 -7.96 10.99 2.49
C ILE A 132 -8.51 11.60 3.78
N SER A 133 -9.84 11.61 3.98
CA SER A 133 -10.45 12.11 5.21
C SER A 133 -10.06 11.29 6.44
N LYS A 134 -10.01 9.96 6.36
CA LYS A 134 -9.58 9.11 7.49
C LYS A 134 -8.10 9.29 7.82
N ALA A 135 -7.24 9.25 6.81
CA ALA A 135 -5.80 9.48 6.98
C ALA A 135 -5.53 10.88 7.56
N SER A 136 -6.21 11.89 7.04
CA SER A 136 -6.16 13.25 7.57
C SER A 136 -6.62 13.29 9.03
N ALA A 137 -7.80 12.75 9.37
CA ALA A 137 -8.31 12.76 10.75
C ALA A 137 -7.38 12.01 11.72
N LEU A 138 -6.81 10.87 11.30
CA LEU A 138 -5.82 10.12 12.06
C LEU A 138 -4.57 10.97 12.33
N ALA A 139 -4.04 11.60 11.29
CA ALA A 139 -2.85 12.45 11.39
C ALA A 139 -3.08 13.67 12.27
N HIS A 140 -4.23 14.34 12.14
CA HIS A 140 -4.62 15.46 13.00
C HIS A 140 -4.69 15.06 14.48
N ARG A 141 -5.25 13.88 14.77
CA ARG A 141 -5.41 13.39 16.14
C ARG A 141 -4.05 13.09 16.78
N TRP A 142 -3.15 12.43 16.07
CA TRP A 142 -1.84 12.06 16.61
C TRP A 142 -0.84 13.22 16.66
N HIS A 143 -0.93 14.20 15.75
CA HIS A 143 -0.10 15.40 15.76
C HIS A 143 -0.76 16.59 16.50
N GLN A 144 -1.78 16.36 17.31
CA GLN A 144 -2.48 17.43 18.01
C GLN A 144 -1.53 18.22 18.92
N GLY A 145 -1.40 19.53 18.66
CA GLY A 145 -0.51 20.42 19.42
C GLY A 145 0.96 20.38 18.98
N ALA A 146 1.33 19.58 17.98
CA ALA A 146 2.67 19.57 17.42
C ALA A 146 2.95 20.79 16.54
N THR A 147 4.19 21.28 16.57
CA THR A 147 4.66 22.44 15.78
C THR A 147 5.92 22.10 14.99
N ARG A 148 6.15 22.81 13.88
CA ARG A 148 7.29 22.63 12.99
C ARG A 148 8.56 23.22 13.60
N LYS A 149 9.65 22.48 13.52
CA LYS A 149 10.98 22.90 14.04
C LYS A 149 11.53 24.15 13.35
N ALA A 150 11.19 24.37 12.08
CA ALA A 150 11.77 25.43 11.26
C ALA A 150 11.17 26.83 11.53
N ASP A 151 9.86 26.91 11.77
CA ASP A 151 9.13 28.18 11.83
C ASP A 151 8.01 28.22 12.90
N GLY A 152 7.83 27.14 13.67
CA GLY A 152 6.81 27.06 14.72
C GLY A 152 5.36 26.92 14.22
N SER A 153 5.14 26.78 12.91
CA SER A 153 3.80 26.56 12.35
C SER A 153 3.18 25.25 12.84
N PRO A 154 1.84 25.11 12.89
CA PRO A 154 1.19 23.85 13.21
C PRO A 154 1.67 22.72 12.29
N TYR A 155 2.04 21.57 12.87
CA TYR A 155 2.58 20.43 12.09
C TYR A 155 1.65 19.98 10.96
N ILE A 156 0.35 20.15 11.18
CA ILE A 156 -0.68 19.79 10.22
C ILE A 156 -0.61 20.57 8.90
N GLU A 157 -0.07 21.79 8.91
CA GLU A 157 0.12 22.57 7.69
C GLU A 157 1.10 21.88 6.74
N HIS A 158 2.13 21.23 7.28
CA HIS A 158 3.06 20.43 6.49
C HIS A 158 2.38 19.19 5.89
N LEU A 159 1.64 18.43 6.70
CA LEU A 159 0.97 17.22 6.23
C LEU A 159 -0.04 17.54 5.13
N LYS A 160 -0.78 18.65 5.29
CA LYS A 160 -1.68 19.15 4.25
C LYS A 160 -0.91 19.54 2.97
N ALA A 161 0.18 20.27 3.09
CA ALA A 161 0.96 20.68 1.92
C ALA A 161 1.59 19.49 1.17
N VAL A 162 2.00 18.44 1.88
CA VAL A 162 2.47 17.17 1.30
C VAL A 162 1.35 16.50 0.52
N ALA A 163 0.17 16.36 1.12
CA ALA A 163 -1.00 15.78 0.46
C ALA A 163 -1.44 16.62 -0.77
N ASP A 164 -1.50 17.94 -0.66
CA ASP A 164 -1.87 18.85 -1.75
C ASP A 164 -0.90 18.73 -2.93
N LEU A 165 0.41 18.56 -2.66
CA LEU A 165 1.40 18.31 -3.71
C LEU A 165 1.17 16.98 -4.41
N LEU A 166 0.80 15.92 -3.68
CA LEU A 166 0.50 14.62 -4.27
C LEU A 166 -0.77 14.68 -5.15
N VAL A 167 -1.83 15.34 -4.67
CA VAL A 167 -3.05 15.60 -5.44
C VAL A 167 -2.74 16.35 -6.73
N THR A 168 -1.98 17.45 -6.63
CA THR A 168 -1.64 18.31 -7.79
C THR A 168 -0.82 17.56 -8.85
N ASN A 169 -0.09 16.52 -8.46
CA ASN A 169 0.71 15.70 -9.38
C ASN A 169 0.01 14.40 -9.81
N GLY A 170 -1.28 14.22 -9.48
CA GLY A 170 -2.09 13.12 -10.00
C GLY A 170 -1.80 11.75 -9.39
N PHE A 171 -1.26 11.69 -8.17
CA PHE A 171 -1.07 10.43 -7.44
C PHE A 171 -2.41 9.85 -6.92
N SER A 172 -2.42 8.56 -6.62
CA SER A 172 -3.63 7.87 -6.12
C SER A 172 -4.01 8.30 -4.70
N ASP A 173 -5.25 8.00 -4.31
CA ASP A 173 -5.76 8.29 -2.97
C ASP A 173 -4.93 7.61 -1.87
N GLU A 174 -4.42 6.41 -2.11
CA GLU A 174 -3.54 5.70 -1.17
C GLU A 174 -2.22 6.46 -0.96
N THR A 175 -1.65 7.02 -2.04
CA THR A 175 -0.41 7.79 -1.96
C THR A 175 -0.65 9.11 -1.24
N ILE A 176 -1.77 9.78 -1.53
CA ILE A 176 -2.18 11.01 -0.82
C ILE A 176 -2.41 10.72 0.67
N ALA A 177 -3.11 9.63 1.00
CA ALA A 177 -3.33 9.19 2.37
C ALA A 177 -2.03 8.85 3.08
N ALA A 178 -1.09 8.19 2.40
CA ALA A 178 0.25 7.95 2.92
C ALA A 178 1.01 9.26 3.17
N GLY A 179 0.81 10.29 2.35
CA GLY A 179 1.32 11.64 2.58
C GLY A 179 0.83 12.26 3.90
N PHE A 180 -0.44 12.08 4.26
CA PHE A 180 -0.95 12.49 5.57
C PHE A 180 -0.32 11.71 6.73
N CYS A 181 -0.07 10.42 6.52
CA CYS A 181 0.37 9.51 7.57
C CYS A 181 1.90 9.35 7.70
N HIS A 182 2.69 9.94 6.81
CA HIS A 182 4.11 9.56 6.63
C HIS A 182 4.98 9.73 7.88
N ASP A 183 4.67 10.71 8.72
CA ASP A 183 5.41 11.00 9.96
C ASP A 183 4.81 10.32 11.21
N LEU A 184 3.67 9.62 11.10
CA LEU A 184 2.99 9.04 12.27
C LEU A 184 3.88 8.06 13.04
N LEU A 185 4.64 7.23 12.32
CA LEU A 185 5.51 6.23 12.95
C LEU A 185 6.86 6.81 13.42
N GLU A 186 7.25 8.00 12.96
CA GLU A 186 8.52 8.64 13.34
C GLU A 186 8.33 9.66 14.48
N ASP A 187 7.27 10.47 14.42
CA ASP A 187 7.08 11.63 15.30
C ASP A 187 5.99 11.44 16.37
N THR A 188 5.30 10.29 16.39
CA THR A 188 4.21 10.00 17.34
C THR A 188 4.28 8.57 17.88
N GLU A 189 3.41 8.22 18.84
CA GLU A 189 3.27 6.84 19.34
C GLU A 189 2.18 6.04 18.60
N CYS A 190 1.76 6.49 17.41
CA CYS A 190 0.76 5.80 16.61
C CYS A 190 1.21 4.37 16.26
N PRO A 191 0.45 3.33 16.64
CA PRO A 191 0.82 1.96 16.30
C PRO A 191 0.54 1.65 14.82
N GLU A 192 1.39 0.81 14.20
CA GLU A 192 1.18 0.34 12.82
C GLU A 192 -0.22 -0.28 12.61
N SER A 193 -0.77 -0.94 13.65
CA SER A 193 -2.09 -1.55 13.60
C SER A 193 -3.21 -0.55 13.37
N GLU A 194 -3.07 0.69 13.87
CA GLU A 194 -4.09 1.72 13.71
C GLU A 194 -4.04 2.33 12.31
N ILE A 195 -2.85 2.59 11.76
CA ILE A 195 -2.70 2.99 10.35
C ILE A 195 -3.25 1.89 9.44
N ARG A 196 -2.93 0.63 9.73
CA ARG A 196 -3.50 -0.51 9.00
C ARG A 196 -5.02 -0.50 9.10
N GLN A 197 -5.60 -0.27 10.27
CA GLN A 197 -7.04 -0.32 10.49
C GLN A 197 -7.80 0.86 9.85
N GLU A 198 -7.22 2.06 9.85
CA GLU A 198 -7.92 3.25 9.35
C GLU A 198 -7.68 3.47 7.85
N CYS A 199 -6.49 3.12 7.35
CA CYS A 199 -6.01 3.51 6.03
C CYS A 199 -5.61 2.32 5.14
N GLY A 200 -5.57 1.10 5.67
CA GLY A 200 -5.24 -0.09 4.88
C GLY A 200 -3.76 -0.42 4.78
N LYS A 201 -3.51 -1.63 4.27
CA LYS A 201 -2.17 -2.22 4.17
C LYS A 201 -1.28 -1.49 3.17
N VAL A 202 -1.85 -0.97 2.08
CA VAL A 202 -1.09 -0.23 1.05
C VAL A 202 -0.50 1.04 1.65
N VAL A 203 -1.34 1.85 2.32
CA VAL A 203 -0.91 3.07 3.03
C VAL A 203 0.13 2.73 4.09
N LEU A 204 -0.12 1.73 4.94
CA LEU A 204 0.86 1.32 5.96
C LEU A 204 2.21 0.94 5.33
N ASN A 205 2.22 0.17 4.24
CA ASN A 205 3.46 -0.22 3.59
C ASN A 205 4.24 0.99 3.07
N ILE A 206 3.57 1.96 2.44
CA ILE A 206 4.20 3.20 1.98
C ILE A 206 4.80 3.96 3.16
N VAL A 207 4.01 4.17 4.22
CA VAL A 207 4.44 4.88 5.44
C VAL A 207 5.69 4.21 6.05
N LYS A 208 5.68 2.88 6.20
CA LYS A 208 6.84 2.13 6.72
C LYS A 208 8.07 2.30 5.85
N THR A 209 7.91 2.31 4.53
CA THR A 209 9.04 2.54 3.61
C THR A 209 9.69 3.90 3.81
N VAL A 210 8.89 4.93 4.12
CA VAL A 210 9.34 6.32 4.33
C VAL A 210 9.48 6.71 5.81
N THR A 211 9.51 5.76 6.73
CA THR A 211 9.77 5.99 8.15
C THR A 211 11.25 5.74 8.44
N ASN A 212 11.91 6.60 9.21
CA ASN A 212 13.27 6.30 9.63
C ASN A 212 13.32 5.37 10.87
N ASP A 213 14.43 4.66 11.01
CA ASP A 213 14.71 3.86 12.21
C ASP A 213 15.49 4.68 13.25
N ASP A 214 14.80 5.12 14.30
CA ASP A 214 15.36 5.97 15.37
C ASP A 214 16.26 5.22 16.35
N SER A 215 16.37 3.90 16.24
CA SER A 215 17.33 3.12 17.04
C SER A 215 18.77 3.23 16.54
N LEU A 216 18.98 3.78 15.33
CA LEU A 216 20.28 3.83 14.66
C LEU A 216 20.97 5.21 14.76
N PRO A 217 22.32 5.24 14.74
CA PRO A 217 23.06 6.49 14.59
C PRO A 217 22.64 7.25 13.31
N TRP A 218 22.68 8.58 13.35
CA TRP A 218 22.11 9.43 12.30
C TRP A 218 22.53 9.04 10.86
N LYS A 219 23.82 8.76 10.63
CA LYS A 219 24.31 8.40 9.29
C LYS A 219 23.74 7.07 8.80
N GLU A 220 23.72 6.07 9.68
CA GLU A 220 23.17 4.74 9.41
C GLU A 220 21.65 4.79 9.25
N LYS A 221 20.95 5.54 10.10
CA LYS A 221 19.52 5.88 9.98
C LYS A 221 19.21 6.38 8.57
N LYS A 222 19.97 7.38 8.07
CA LYS A 222 19.74 7.96 6.74
C LYS A 222 20.11 7.02 5.59
N LEU A 223 21.17 6.21 5.72
CA LEU A 223 21.51 5.21 4.70
C LEU A 223 20.43 4.10 4.61
N LYS A 224 19.92 3.62 5.74
CA LYS A 224 18.83 2.64 5.80
C LYS A 224 17.54 3.19 5.19
N TYR A 225 17.20 4.44 5.49
CA TYR A 225 16.09 5.15 4.85
C TYR A 225 16.24 5.21 3.33
N ILE A 226 17.41 5.61 2.81
CA ILE A 226 17.68 5.66 1.37
C ILE A 226 17.51 4.28 0.73
N ALA A 227 18.04 3.22 1.36
CA ALA A 227 17.90 1.85 0.87
C ALA A 227 16.45 1.37 0.86
N SER A 228 15.68 1.72 1.90
CA SER A 228 14.25 1.43 2.01
C SER A 228 13.46 2.08 0.87
N VAL A 229 13.62 3.39 0.67
CA VAL A 229 12.93 4.11 -0.42
C VAL A 229 13.37 3.61 -1.79
N ARG A 230 14.66 3.27 -1.98
CA ARG A 230 15.16 2.70 -3.23
C ARG A 230 14.45 1.40 -3.63
N ALA A 231 14.20 0.54 -2.64
CA ALA A 231 13.47 -0.73 -2.82
C ALA A 231 11.94 -0.56 -2.81
N GLY A 232 11.44 0.63 -2.47
CA GLY A 232 10.03 0.94 -2.36
C GLY A 232 9.31 1.10 -3.70
N SER A 233 7.98 1.11 -3.64
CA SER A 233 7.13 1.45 -4.79
C SER A 233 7.33 2.90 -5.23
N ASP A 234 6.86 3.22 -6.43
CA ASP A 234 6.90 4.60 -6.95
C ASP A 234 6.05 5.55 -6.08
N ASP A 235 4.99 5.06 -5.44
CA ASP A 235 4.22 5.80 -4.44
C ASP A 235 5.06 6.19 -3.22
N ALA A 236 5.90 5.29 -2.72
CA ALA A 236 6.82 5.61 -1.62
C ALA A 236 7.89 6.62 -2.03
N LYS A 237 8.37 6.53 -3.28
CA LYS A 237 9.28 7.54 -3.86
C LYS A 237 8.59 8.89 -4.02
N ALA A 238 7.31 8.90 -4.39
CA ALA A 238 6.49 10.10 -4.48
C ALA A 238 6.32 10.78 -3.11
N VAL A 239 5.89 10.04 -2.08
CA VAL A 239 5.77 10.57 -0.71
C VAL A 239 7.12 11.11 -0.21
N CYS A 240 8.21 10.36 -0.45
CA CYS A 240 9.56 10.82 -0.12
C CYS A 240 9.90 12.14 -0.80
N VAL A 241 9.69 12.28 -2.12
CA VAL A 241 10.07 13.50 -2.84
C VAL A 241 9.23 14.70 -2.42
N VAL A 242 7.91 14.54 -2.23
CA VAL A 242 7.05 15.69 -1.89
C VAL A 242 7.31 16.20 -0.47
N ASP A 243 7.60 15.31 0.48
CA ASP A 243 8.05 15.69 1.82
C ASP A 243 9.33 16.52 1.73
N LYS A 244 10.32 16.04 0.98
CA LYS A 244 11.60 16.76 0.80
C LYS A 244 11.40 18.11 0.12
N ILE A 245 10.58 18.19 -0.93
CA ILE A 245 10.22 19.45 -1.59
C ILE A 245 9.62 20.44 -0.59
N HIS A 246 8.62 20.02 0.20
CA HIS A 246 8.00 20.92 1.18
C HIS A 246 9.00 21.37 2.25
N ASN A 247 9.81 20.46 2.77
CA ASN A 247 10.86 20.77 3.74
C ASN A 247 11.88 21.78 3.20
N GLN A 248 12.29 21.65 1.94
CA GLN A 248 13.19 22.60 1.29
C GLN A 248 12.55 23.98 1.08
N LEU A 249 11.25 24.03 0.74
CA LEU A 249 10.53 25.29 0.61
C LEU A 249 10.41 26.01 1.96
N SER A 250 10.06 25.28 3.04
CA SER A 250 10.05 25.84 4.40
C SER A 250 11.44 26.33 4.83
N LEU A 251 12.49 25.55 4.55
CA LEU A 251 13.87 25.93 4.86
C LEU A 251 14.29 27.22 4.15
N GLN A 252 14.02 27.33 2.84
CA GLN A 252 14.37 28.52 2.08
C GLN A 252 13.61 29.76 2.55
N LYS A 253 12.33 29.61 2.94
CA LYS A 253 11.55 30.70 3.52
C LYS A 253 12.17 31.15 4.85
N ALA A 254 12.43 30.22 5.77
CA ALA A 254 13.04 30.53 7.06
C ALA A 254 14.44 31.15 6.91
N TYR A 255 15.24 30.68 5.95
CA TYR A 255 16.54 31.27 5.64
C TYR A 255 16.44 32.73 5.18
N ARG A 256 15.41 33.11 4.40
CA ARG A 256 15.22 34.51 4.00
C ARG A 256 14.92 35.43 5.18
N GLU A 257 14.30 34.90 6.22
CA GLU A 257 13.91 35.64 7.42
C GLU A 257 15.05 35.69 8.45
N GLN A 258 15.83 34.62 8.57
CA GLN A 258 16.80 34.41 9.67
C GLN A 258 18.27 34.35 9.21
N GLY A 259 18.54 34.26 7.90
CA GLY A 259 19.88 34.03 7.36
C GLY A 259 20.47 32.69 7.78
N SER A 260 21.81 32.64 7.95
CA SER A 260 22.54 31.43 8.37
C SER A 260 22.21 30.95 9.79
N ALA A 261 21.52 31.76 10.61
CA ALA A 261 21.10 31.34 11.94
C ALA A 261 20.17 30.10 11.92
N ILE A 262 19.45 29.87 10.81
CA ILE A 262 18.56 28.71 10.65
C ILE A 262 19.27 27.37 10.84
N TRP A 263 20.58 27.31 10.55
CA TRP A 263 21.35 26.08 10.68
C TRP A 263 21.51 25.60 12.12
N GLN A 264 21.35 26.50 13.10
CA GLN A 264 21.40 26.16 14.53
C GLN A 264 20.25 25.25 14.97
N HIS A 265 19.14 25.24 14.21
CA HIS A 265 18.00 24.35 14.46
C HIS A 265 18.22 22.92 13.96
N PHE A 266 19.33 22.65 13.25
CA PHE A 266 19.67 21.33 12.73
C PHE A 266 20.88 20.76 13.47
N ASN A 267 20.67 19.69 14.25
CA ASN A 267 21.73 19.07 15.07
C ASN A 267 23.02 18.72 14.30
N GLN A 268 22.92 18.36 13.02
CA GLN A 268 24.06 17.95 12.18
C GLN A 268 24.62 19.10 11.32
N GLY A 269 23.99 20.28 11.35
CA GLY A 269 24.37 21.44 10.53
C GLY A 269 24.11 21.29 9.02
N LYS A 270 24.47 22.33 8.26
CA LYS A 270 24.21 22.43 6.80
C LYS A 270 24.82 21.28 5.99
N LYS A 271 26.09 20.94 6.26
CA LYS A 271 26.87 20.00 5.44
C LYS A 271 26.24 18.61 5.39
N ASP A 272 25.83 18.09 6.55
CA ASP A 272 25.22 16.77 6.64
C ASP A 272 23.80 16.76 6.08
N LYS A 273 23.02 17.83 6.31
CA LYS A 273 21.70 17.99 5.68
C LYS A 273 21.83 17.99 4.15
N LEU A 274 22.77 18.76 3.59
CA LEU A 274 22.99 18.82 2.14
C LEU A 274 23.41 17.47 1.56
N TRP A 275 24.33 16.77 2.24
CA TRP A 275 24.72 15.40 1.84
C TRP A 275 23.51 14.46 1.76
N PHE A 276 22.61 14.52 2.74
CA PHE A 276 21.44 13.65 2.78
C PHE A 276 20.50 13.95 1.60
N GLU A 277 20.22 15.22 1.34
CA GLU A 277 19.32 15.64 0.26
C GLU A 277 19.90 15.27 -1.12
N GLN A 278 21.20 15.48 -1.34
CA GLN A 278 21.92 15.06 -2.55
C GLN A 278 21.91 13.54 -2.74
N SER A 279 22.05 12.78 -1.65
CA SER A 279 22.03 11.31 -1.70
C SER A 279 20.65 10.77 -2.05
N VAL A 280 19.59 11.37 -1.50
CA VAL A 280 18.20 11.02 -1.84
C VAL A 280 17.92 11.39 -3.29
N LEU A 281 18.29 12.59 -3.75
CA LEU A 281 18.09 13.02 -5.13
C LEU A 281 18.74 12.07 -6.13
N LYS A 282 20.02 11.73 -5.90
CA LYS A 282 20.74 10.78 -6.75
C LYS A 282 20.05 9.42 -6.79
N MET A 283 19.64 8.89 -5.63
CA MET A 283 18.94 7.61 -5.58
C MET A 283 17.62 7.64 -6.36
N LEU A 284 16.85 8.72 -6.23
CA LEU A 284 15.58 8.86 -6.95
C LEU A 284 15.80 8.96 -8.47
N GLN A 285 16.78 9.76 -8.92
CA GLN A 285 17.13 9.88 -10.35
C GLN A 285 17.57 8.56 -10.98
N GLU A 286 18.12 7.64 -10.19
CA GLU A 286 18.53 6.31 -10.66
C GLU A 286 17.39 5.28 -10.70
N THR A 287 16.29 5.52 -9.97
CA THR A 287 15.27 4.49 -9.70
C THR A 287 13.84 4.91 -10.00
N TRP A 288 13.62 6.15 -10.43
CA TRP A 288 12.30 6.69 -10.71
C TRP A 288 12.38 7.81 -11.74
N ASP A 289 11.43 7.81 -12.67
CA ASP A 289 11.30 8.84 -13.70
C ASP A 289 10.00 9.63 -13.49
N HIS A 290 10.13 10.85 -12.99
CA HIS A 290 8.98 11.71 -12.71
C HIS A 290 9.35 13.21 -12.71
N PRO A 291 8.51 14.12 -13.25
CA PRO A 291 8.80 15.57 -13.31
C PRO A 291 9.09 16.25 -11.97
N LEU A 292 8.60 15.69 -10.86
CA LEU A 292 8.90 16.20 -9.51
C LEU A 292 10.40 16.20 -9.18
N LEU A 293 11.19 15.34 -9.83
CA LEU A 293 12.63 15.28 -9.62
C LEU A 293 13.34 16.54 -10.11
N GLU A 294 12.84 17.21 -11.15
CA GLU A 294 13.40 18.48 -11.63
C GLU A 294 13.24 19.56 -10.55
N LYS A 295 12.02 19.71 -10.03
CA LYS A 295 11.72 20.66 -8.95
C LYS A 295 12.55 20.37 -7.70
N TYR A 296 12.69 19.09 -7.33
CA TYR A 296 13.50 18.73 -6.17
C TYR A 296 14.99 19.03 -6.41
N ALA A 297 15.52 18.72 -7.59
CA ALA A 297 16.90 19.03 -7.95
C ALA A 297 17.21 20.53 -7.87
N GLU A 298 16.33 21.39 -8.41
CA GLU A 298 16.48 22.84 -8.30
C GLU A 298 16.53 23.32 -6.84
N LEU A 299 15.70 22.73 -5.96
CA LEU A 299 15.67 23.12 -4.54
C LEU A 299 16.95 22.70 -3.81
N VAL A 300 17.50 21.53 -4.13
CA VAL A 300 18.78 21.06 -3.58
C VAL A 300 19.93 21.96 -4.05
N GLU A 301 19.97 22.35 -5.32
CA GLU A 301 20.97 23.28 -5.86
C GLU A 301 20.88 24.66 -5.18
N ARG A 302 19.67 25.16 -4.92
CA ARG A 302 19.47 26.39 -4.16
C ARG A 302 19.98 26.27 -2.72
N MET A 303 19.73 25.14 -2.05
CA MET A 303 20.22 24.88 -0.70
C MET A 303 21.75 24.89 -0.62
N GLU A 304 22.42 24.33 -1.63
CA GLU A 304 23.89 24.33 -1.72
C GLU A 304 24.47 25.75 -1.68
N LYS A 305 23.82 26.70 -2.35
CA LYS A 305 24.23 28.10 -2.47
C LYS A 305 23.98 28.96 -1.23
N LEU A 306 23.20 28.49 -0.25
CA LEU A 306 22.93 29.24 1.00
C LEU A 306 24.21 29.37 1.83
N GLU A 307 24.47 30.50 2.49
CA GLU A 307 25.62 30.60 3.42
C GLU A 307 25.40 29.73 4.66
N GLY A 308 26.46 29.06 5.11
CA GLY A 308 26.46 28.13 6.26
C GLY A 308 26.59 28.79 7.61
#